data_AF-A0A6N9PCS5-F1
#
_entry.id   AF-A0A6N9PCS5-F1
#
_cell.length_a   1.000
_cell.length_b   1.000
_cell.length_c   1.000
_cell.angle_alpha   90.00
_cell.angle_beta   90.00
_cell.angle_gamma   90.00
#
_symmetry.space_group_name_H-M   'P 1'
#
loop_
_entity.id
_entity.type
_entity.pdbx_description
1 polymer ?
#
loop_
_entity_poly.entity_id
_entity_poly.type
_entity_poly.pdbx_seq_one_letter_code
_entity_poly.pdbx_strand_id
1 'polypeptide(L)' 'MATKTNLPDGAAEMQPSAQPLEMLPIEEHRARLGVGKPVFAGVCAANGWKPGRVMSEADFCLAVKTFTGAPMGTRAVK' A
#
# COMPACT_ATOMS: atom_id res chain seq x y z
N MET A 1 -51.73 18.69 -0.78
CA MET A 1 -50.29 19.02 -0.83
C MET A 1 -49.52 17.73 -1.06
N ALA A 2 -49.17 17.40 -2.29
CA ALA A 2 -48.34 16.25 -2.61
C ALA A 2 -47.27 16.73 -3.57
N THR A 3 -46.02 16.75 -3.14
CA THR A 3 -44.86 16.79 -4.04
C THR A 3 -43.58 16.52 -3.27
N LYS A 4 -42.69 15.82 -3.99
CA LYS A 4 -41.24 15.68 -3.82
C LYS A 4 -40.78 14.45 -3.05
N THR A 5 -40.70 13.28 -3.71
CA THR A 5 -39.72 12.88 -4.75
C THR A 5 -38.37 12.49 -4.15
N ASN A 6 -38.24 11.17 -4.02
CA ASN A 6 -37.16 10.29 -4.46
C ASN A 6 -35.78 10.89 -4.82
N LEU A 7 -34.76 10.13 -4.41
CA LEU A 7 -33.32 10.26 -4.68
C LEU A 7 -32.99 10.61 -6.15
N PRO A 8 -31.91 11.38 -6.35
CA PRO A 8 -30.65 10.79 -6.82
C PRO A 8 -29.47 11.31 -5.96
N ASP A 9 -28.35 10.62 -5.81
CA ASP A 9 -27.34 10.50 -6.87
C ASP A 9 -26.27 9.53 -6.38
N GLY A 10 -25.90 8.57 -7.23
CA GLY A 10 -24.78 7.69 -6.99
C GLY A 10 -23.51 8.30 -7.54
N ALA A 11 -22.54 8.59 -6.67
CA ALA A 11 -21.12 8.63 -6.99
C ALA A 11 -20.29 8.85 -5.71
N ALA A 12 -19.97 7.77 -4.99
CA ALA A 12 -18.77 7.70 -4.18
C ALA A 12 -18.42 6.23 -3.90
N GLU A 13 -17.59 5.71 -4.79
CA GLU A 13 -16.61 4.64 -4.59
C GLU A 13 -17.07 3.28 -4.03
N MET A 14 -17.04 2.31 -4.94
CA MET A 14 -16.59 0.95 -4.64
C MET A 14 -15.40 0.98 -3.67
N GLN A 15 -15.59 0.55 -2.43
CA GLN A 15 -14.49 0.06 -1.60
C GLN A 15 -14.81 -1.39 -1.19
N PRO A 16 -14.10 -2.38 -1.77
CA PRO A 16 -14.28 -3.76 -1.39
C PRO A 16 -13.72 -3.95 0.02
N SER A 17 -14.56 -4.47 0.90
CA SER A 17 -14.20 -5.18 2.13
C SER A 17 -13.28 -4.42 3.09
N ALA A 18 -13.93 -3.84 4.10
CA ALA A 18 -13.34 -3.55 5.40
C ALA A 18 -12.79 -4.83 6.07
N GLN A 19 -11.69 -5.35 5.56
CA GLN A 19 -10.67 -5.93 6.42
C GLN A 19 -10.14 -4.76 7.23
N PRO A 20 -9.83 -4.89 8.54
CA PRO A 20 -9.12 -3.83 9.24
C PRO A 20 -7.80 -3.66 8.49
N LEU A 21 -7.75 -2.66 7.61
CA LEU A 21 -6.53 -2.14 7.04
C LEU A 21 -5.82 -1.57 8.26
N GLU A 22 -5.06 -2.41 8.96
CA GLU A 22 -4.15 -1.99 10.01
C GLU A 22 -3.14 -1.08 9.32
N MET A 23 -3.54 0.18 9.23
CA MET A 23 -2.79 1.30 8.69
C MET A 23 -1.76 1.63 9.76
N LEU A 24 -0.69 0.85 9.75
CA LEU A 24 0.44 0.99 10.64
C LEU A 24 1.60 1.67 9.92
N PRO A 25 2.53 2.28 10.67
CA PRO A 25 3.75 2.79 10.09
C PRO A 25 4.54 1.66 9.40
N ILE A 26 5.20 1.98 8.29
CA ILE A 26 6.05 1.05 7.54
C ILE A 26 7.15 0.39 8.41
N GLU A 27 7.53 1.02 9.52
CA GLU A 27 8.50 0.50 10.48
C GLU A 27 7.91 -0.66 11.31
N GLU A 28 6.63 -0.59 11.63
CA GLU A 28 5.93 -1.66 12.34
C GLU A 28 5.65 -2.83 11.39
N HIS A 29 5.27 -2.54 10.13
CA HIS A 29 5.18 -3.56 9.08
C HIS A 29 6.51 -4.28 8.88
N ARG A 30 7.62 -3.53 8.83
CA ARG A 30 8.97 -4.08 8.78
C ARG A 30 9.23 -5.01 9.96
N ALA A 31 8.88 -4.61 11.19
CA ALA A 31 9.08 -5.41 12.39
C ALA A 31 8.25 -6.71 12.37
N ARG A 32 6.96 -6.61 12.01
CA ARG A 32 6.03 -7.74 11.88
C ARG A 32 6.48 -8.75 10.81
N LEU A 33 6.90 -8.25 9.65
CA LEU A 33 7.31 -9.07 8.51
C LEU A 33 8.79 -9.51 8.57
N GLY A 34 9.55 -9.08 9.58
CA GLY A 34 10.96 -9.41 9.72
C GLY A 34 11.83 -8.86 8.58
N VAL A 35 11.44 -7.75 7.95
CA VAL A 35 12.18 -7.18 6.82
C VAL A 35 13.51 -6.60 7.29
N GLY A 36 14.60 -7.14 6.74
CA GLY A 36 15.95 -6.67 7.02
C GLY A 36 16.12 -5.19 6.68
N LYS A 37 16.94 -4.48 7.47
CA LYS A 37 17.32 -3.08 7.21
C LYS A 37 17.68 -2.77 5.74
N PRO A 38 18.49 -3.59 5.02
CA PRO A 38 18.85 -3.28 3.63
C PRO A 38 17.66 -3.34 2.68
N VAL A 39 16.77 -4.32 2.84
CA VAL A 39 15.55 -4.45 2.03
C VAL A 39 14.60 -3.30 2.33
N PHE A 40 14.40 -2.97 3.60
CA PHE A 40 13.55 -1.84 4.00
C PHE A 40 14.04 -0.51 3.42
N ALA A 41 15.34 -0.21 3.55
CA ALA A 41 15.92 1.00 2.99
C ALA A 41 15.79 1.05 1.46
N GLY A 42 16.01 -0.08 0.78
CA GLY A 42 15.86 -0.21 -0.66
C GLY A 42 14.42 0.00 -1.13
N VAL A 43 13.44 -0.64 -0.46
CA VAL A 43 12.01 -0.44 -0.73
C VAL A 43 11.60 1.01 -0.48
N CYS A 44 12.06 1.64 0.61
CA CYS A 44 11.76 3.03 0.88
C CYS A 44 12.36 3.96 -0.19
N ALA A 45 13.60 3.72 -0.61
CA ALA A 45 14.25 4.50 -1.66
C ALA A 45 13.57 4.32 -3.02
N ALA A 46 13.23 3.08 -3.39
CA ALA A 46 12.58 2.77 -4.66
C ALA A 46 11.17 3.36 -4.78
N ASN A 47 10.44 3.43 -3.66
CA ASN A 47 9.07 3.95 -3.63
C ASN A 47 8.97 5.40 -3.11
N GLY A 48 10.11 6.06 -2.81
CA GLY A 48 10.12 7.43 -2.28
C GLY A 48 9.43 7.58 -0.92
N TRP A 49 9.48 6.54 -0.08
CA TRP A 49 8.83 6.55 1.22
C TRP A 49 9.66 7.26 2.28
N LYS A 50 8.96 8.03 3.11
CA LYS A 50 9.53 8.73 4.27
C LYS A 50 9.30 7.92 5.55
N PRO A 51 10.18 8.02 6.55
CA PRO A 51 9.94 7.45 7.88
C PRO A 51 8.63 7.98 8.47
N GLY A 52 7.93 7.15 9.24
CA GLY A 52 6.59 7.46 9.75
C GLY A 52 5.46 7.39 8.71
N ARG A 53 5.73 6.99 7.46
CA ARG A 53 4.66 6.69 6.49
C ARG A 53 3.76 5.59 7.03
N VAL A 54 2.46 5.82 6.98
CA VAL A 54 1.43 4.86 7.38
C VAL A 54 0.80 4.27 6.12
N MET A 55 0.68 2.94 6.07
CA MET A 55 0.06 2.22 4.96
C MET A 55 -0.40 0.83 5.42
N SER A 56 -1.04 0.08 4.54
CA SER A 56 -1.53 -1.25 4.84
C SER A 56 -0.42 -2.29 4.72
N GLU A 57 -0.48 -3.35 5.53
CA GLU A 57 0.50 -4.44 5.49
C GLU A 57 0.58 -5.08 4.10
N ALA A 58 -0.57 -5.24 3.42
CA ALA A 58 -0.64 -5.79 2.08
C ALA A 58 0.14 -4.98 1.05
N ASP A 59 0.04 -3.65 1.11
CA ASP A 59 0.76 -2.73 0.22
C ASP A 59 2.27 -2.78 0.48
N PHE A 60 2.65 -2.86 1.76
CA PHE A 60 4.05 -2.98 2.16
C PHE A 60 4.65 -4.30 1.72
N CYS A 61 3.93 -5.40 1.96
CA CYS A 61 4.30 -6.73 1.52
C CYS A 61 4.43 -6.80 0.00
N LEU A 62 3.52 -6.17 -0.75
CA LEU A 62 3.58 -6.10 -2.21
C LEU A 62 4.83 -5.34 -2.67
N ALA A 63 5.13 -4.17 -2.10
CA ALA A 63 6.32 -3.41 -2.47
C ALA A 63 7.63 -4.15 -2.13
N VAL A 64 7.67 -4.83 -0.97
CA VAL A 64 8.81 -5.68 -0.59
C VAL A 64 8.96 -6.83 -1.59
N LYS A 65 7.87 -7.52 -1.96
CA LYS A 65 7.88 -8.59 -2.98
C LYS A 65 8.27 -8.08 -4.36
N THR A 66 7.82 -6.90 -4.76
CA THR A 66 8.24 -6.28 -6.02
C THR A 66 9.73 -5.94 -5.99
N PHE A 67 10.25 -5.46 -4.84
CA PHE A 67 11.65 -5.13 -4.68
C PHE A 67 12.57 -6.38 -4.62
N THR A 68 12.14 -7.45 -3.94
CA THR A 68 12.93 -8.70 -3.78
C THR A 68 12.70 -9.72 -4.90
N GLY A 69 11.52 -9.71 -5.51
CA GLY A 69 11.09 -10.58 -6.61
C GLY A 69 11.34 -9.97 -7.99
N ALA A 70 11.68 -8.68 -8.09
CA ALA A 70 12.33 -8.18 -9.29
C ALA A 70 13.62 -8.99 -9.50
N PRO A 71 13.86 -9.55 -10.69
CA PRO A 71 15.07 -10.31 -10.94
C PRO A 71 16.25 -9.40 -10.64
N MET A 72 17.07 -9.80 -9.65
CA MET A 72 18.32 -9.16 -9.24
C MET A 72 19.40 -9.27 -10.34
N GLY A 73 19.06 -8.91 -11.58
CA GLY A 73 19.90 -9.12 -12.75
C GLY A 73 19.17 -8.80 -14.05
N THR A 74 19.12 -7.52 -14.42
CA THR A 74 19.56 -6.96 -15.71
C THR A 74 18.84 -5.64 -15.96
N ARG A 75 19.63 -4.59 -16.19
CA ARG A 75 19.18 -3.39 -16.88
C ARG A 75 18.80 -3.83 -18.31
N ALA A 76 17.52 -4.14 -18.56
CA ALA A 76 17.03 -4.20 -19.92
C ALA A 76 16.86 -2.76 -20.41
N VAL A 77 17.89 -2.29 -21.11
CA VAL A 77 17.82 -1.13 -21.99
C VAL A 77 16.67 -1.31 -22.98
N LYS A 78 15.81 -0.30 -23.10
CA LYS A 78 14.98 -0.08 -24.29
C LYS A 78 14.80 1.43 -24.44
#